data_AF-A0A7X6A7Z9-F1
#
_entry.id   AF-A0A7X6A7Z9-F1
#
_cell.length_a   1.000
_cell.length_b   1.000
_cell.length_c   1.000
_cell.angle_alpha   90.00
_cell.angle_beta   90.00
_cell.angle_gamma   90.00
#
_symmetry.space_group_name_H-M   'P 1'
#
loop_
_entity.id
_entity.type
_entity.pdbx_description
1 polymer ?
#
loop_
_entity_poly.entity_id
_entity_poly.type
_entity_poly.pdbx_seq_one_letter_code
_entity_poly.pdbx_strand_id
1 'polypeptide(L)'
;MAARNAARVLDLTGFHQYEMDPAVMTLVSVYQYFIGNTDWSLSALHNITLLSDADSRFLPVPYDFDWSGVVDARYAAPHPRLGTRSVRDRVFISGCLTEAELEPVMELFRARRDTVYALYRQQAGLEAKTVERTLEYFDDFFETIDDPKSFKREFVRGCPADE
;
A
#
# COMPACT_ATOMS: atom_id res chain seq x y z
N MET A 1 -13.47 2.33 13.88
CA MET A 1 -12.06 1.90 13.70
C MET A 1 -11.29 2.01 15.02
N ALA A 2 -11.11 3.21 15.57
CA ALA A 2 -10.39 3.43 16.85
C ALA A 2 -10.92 2.59 18.03
N ALA A 3 -12.24 2.58 18.25
CA ALA A 3 -12.87 1.79 19.33
C ALA A 3 -12.62 0.27 19.25
N ARG A 4 -12.46 -0.28 18.03
CA ARG A 4 -12.16 -1.73 17.84
C ARG A 4 -10.73 -2.08 18.26
N ASN A 5 -9.83 -1.11 18.22
CA ASN A 5 -8.41 -1.27 18.56
C ASN A 5 -8.06 -0.68 19.94
N ALA A 6 -9.06 -0.32 20.74
CA ALA A 6 -8.87 0.42 22.01
C ALA A 6 -7.95 1.65 21.85
N ALA A 7 -7.99 2.28 20.67
CA ALA A 7 -7.08 3.34 20.26
C ALA A 7 -7.80 4.69 20.20
N ARG A 8 -7.03 5.77 20.09
CA ARG A 8 -7.50 7.14 19.88
C ARG A 8 -7.08 7.64 18.51
N VAL A 9 -7.93 8.44 17.87
CA VAL A 9 -7.56 9.13 16.62
C VAL A 9 -6.68 10.34 16.95
N LEU A 10 -5.63 10.55 16.17
CA LEU A 10 -4.76 11.72 16.24
C LEU A 10 -4.92 12.57 14.97
N ASP A 11 -5.32 13.83 15.15
CA ASP A 11 -5.46 14.82 14.08
C ASP A 11 -4.26 15.79 14.08
N LEU A 12 -3.05 15.24 14.16
CA LEU A 12 -1.80 15.99 14.14
C LEU A 12 -1.02 15.66 12.85
N THR A 13 -0.61 16.69 12.13
CA THR A 13 0.16 16.56 10.88
C THR A 13 1.66 16.71 11.15
N GLY A 14 2.47 16.40 10.14
CA GLY A 14 3.93 16.55 10.20
C GLY A 14 4.70 15.29 10.61
N PHE A 15 4.01 14.18 10.88
CA PHE A 15 4.67 12.91 11.19
C PHE A 15 5.45 12.35 10.01
N HIS A 16 6.57 11.73 10.35
CA HIS A 16 7.41 10.97 9.45
C HIS A 16 7.18 9.46 9.65
N GLN A 17 7.46 8.68 8.61
CA GLN A 17 7.21 7.23 8.64
C GLN A 17 8.00 6.48 9.73
N TYR A 18 9.20 6.97 10.08
CA TYR A 18 10.03 6.37 11.15
C TYR A 18 9.45 6.54 12.55
N GLU A 19 8.45 7.42 12.74
CA GLU A 19 7.77 7.61 14.01
C GLU A 19 6.62 6.60 14.21
N MET A 20 6.24 5.88 13.16
CA MET A 20 5.15 4.91 13.19
C MET A 20 5.63 3.55 13.71
N ASP A 21 4.69 2.67 14.11
CA ASP A 21 5.02 1.25 14.28
C ASP A 21 5.60 0.70 12.97
N PRO A 22 6.86 0.22 12.94
CA PRO A 22 7.54 -0.13 11.69
C PRO A 22 6.83 -1.24 10.91
N ALA A 23 6.30 -2.25 11.61
CA ALA A 23 5.62 -3.37 10.96
C ALA A 23 4.32 -2.89 10.30
N VAL A 24 3.58 -2.01 10.97
CA VAL A 24 2.33 -1.45 10.42
C VAL A 24 2.63 -0.50 9.26
N MET A 25 3.63 0.36 9.36
CA MET A 25 3.98 1.30 8.30
C MET A 25 4.46 0.56 7.03
N THR A 26 5.32 -0.44 7.18
CA THR A 26 5.74 -1.27 6.04
C THR A 26 4.54 -1.99 5.40
N LEU A 27 3.63 -2.54 6.20
CA LEU A 27 2.40 -3.15 5.69
C LEU A 27 1.55 -2.14 4.91
N VAL A 28 1.36 -0.93 5.42
CA VAL A 28 0.60 0.14 4.75
C VAL A 28 1.25 0.50 3.42
N SER A 29 2.56 0.74 3.39
CA SER A 29 3.28 1.10 2.16
C SER A 29 3.19 -0.01 1.10
N VAL A 30 3.37 -1.28 1.48
CA VAL A 30 3.26 -2.42 0.54
C VAL A 30 1.81 -2.61 0.09
N TYR A 31 0.83 -2.42 0.97
CA TYR A 31 -0.59 -2.48 0.60
C TYR A 31 -0.98 -1.39 -0.40
N GLN A 32 -0.54 -0.16 -0.18
CA GLN A 32 -0.79 0.94 -1.11
C GLN A 32 -0.11 0.67 -2.48
N TYR A 33 1.10 0.11 -2.49
CA TYR A 33 1.74 -0.34 -3.74
C TYR A 33 0.96 -1.47 -4.43
N PHE A 34 0.52 -2.48 -3.67
CA PHE A 34 -0.24 -3.62 -4.17
C PHE A 34 -1.46 -3.17 -4.98
N ILE A 35 -2.26 -2.26 -4.42
CA ILE A 35 -3.45 -1.71 -5.08
C ILE A 35 -3.15 -0.58 -6.06
N GLY A 36 -1.91 -0.11 -6.16
CA GLY A 36 -1.50 1.00 -7.02
C GLY A 36 -2.05 2.36 -6.55
N ASN A 37 -2.09 2.60 -5.24
CA ASN A 37 -2.57 3.85 -4.67
C ASN A 37 -1.42 4.81 -4.35
N THR A 38 -1.38 5.94 -5.06
CA THR A 38 -0.45 7.03 -4.81
C THR A 38 -1.09 8.26 -4.16
N ASP A 39 -2.40 8.25 -3.94
CA ASP A 39 -3.15 9.38 -3.38
C ASP A 39 -3.27 9.27 -1.86
N TRP A 40 -2.14 9.33 -1.16
CA TRP A 40 -2.09 9.36 0.30
C TRP A 40 -0.85 10.10 0.80
N SER A 41 -0.91 10.63 2.01
CA SER A 41 0.22 11.29 2.65
C SER A 41 0.13 11.18 4.16
N LEU A 42 1.09 10.49 4.79
CA LEU A 42 1.20 10.43 6.25
C LEU A 42 1.41 11.81 6.86
N SER A 43 2.34 12.60 6.31
CA SER A 43 2.68 13.91 6.87
C SER A 43 1.55 14.92 6.73
N ALA A 44 0.73 14.83 5.68
CA ALA A 44 -0.44 15.70 5.50
C ALA A 44 -1.75 15.12 6.04
N LEU A 45 -1.75 13.87 6.53
CA LEU A 45 -2.95 13.09 6.85
C LEU A 45 -3.99 13.06 5.70
N HIS A 46 -3.49 12.97 4.46
CA HIS A 46 -4.34 12.82 3.28
C HIS A 46 -4.61 11.34 3.03
N ASN A 47 -5.90 10.94 3.02
CA ASN A 47 -6.35 9.55 2.85
C ASN A 47 -5.71 8.54 3.82
N ILE A 48 -5.36 9.02 5.01
CA ILE A 48 -4.78 8.22 6.08
C ILE A 48 -5.09 8.86 7.43
N THR A 49 -5.52 8.04 8.38
CA THR A 49 -5.75 8.45 9.77
C THR A 49 -4.68 7.85 10.65
N LEU A 50 -4.21 8.62 11.63
CA LEU A 50 -3.29 8.11 12.64
C LEU A 50 -4.04 7.67 13.89
N LEU A 51 -3.77 6.46 14.37
CA LEU A 51 -4.24 5.98 15.66
C LEU A 51 -3.10 5.94 16.67
N SER A 52 -3.40 6.20 17.93
CA SER A 52 -2.51 5.92 19.07
C SER A 52 -3.13 4.85 19.96
N ASP A 53 -2.39 3.76 20.16
CA ASP A 53 -2.82 2.65 21.02
C ASP A 53 -2.48 2.88 22.50
N ALA A 54 -2.82 1.92 23.36
CA ALA A 54 -2.56 2.00 24.80
C ALA A 54 -1.06 2.06 25.15
N ASP A 55 -0.21 1.52 24.26
CA ASP A 55 1.25 1.51 24.39
C ASP A 55 1.90 2.76 23.77
N SER A 56 1.09 3.75 23.37
CA SER A 56 1.52 4.98 22.71
C SER A 56 2.22 4.76 21.37
N ARG A 57 1.96 3.63 20.70
CA ARG A 57 2.41 3.41 19.33
C ARG A 57 1.52 4.13 18.35
N PHE A 58 2.12 4.60 17.26
CA PHE A 58 1.44 5.29 16.18
C PHE A 58 1.13 4.31 15.04
N LEU A 59 -0.17 4.06 14.82
CA LEU A 59 -0.69 3.07 13.88
C LEU A 59 -1.39 3.80 12.73
N PRO A 60 -0.74 3.93 11.56
CA PRO A 60 -1.37 4.54 10.40
C PRO A 60 -2.45 3.61 9.82
N VAL A 61 -3.60 4.18 9.45
CA VAL A 61 -4.69 3.44 8.79
C VAL A 61 -5.12 4.18 7.54
N PRO A 62 -4.83 3.65 6.34
CA PRO A 62 -5.24 4.28 5.09
C PRO A 62 -6.75 4.09 4.86
N TYR A 63 -7.35 5.04 4.15
CA TYR A 63 -8.74 5.00 3.72
C TYR A 63 -8.88 5.69 2.35
N ASP A 64 -10.08 5.64 1.76
CA ASP A 64 -10.38 6.21 0.44
C ASP A 64 -9.48 5.68 -0.69
N PHE A 65 -9.83 4.49 -1.19
CA PHE A 65 -9.03 3.75 -2.17
C PHE A 65 -9.51 3.93 -3.62
N ASP A 66 -10.42 4.86 -3.87
CA ASP A 66 -11.04 5.03 -5.17
C ASP A 66 -10.05 5.53 -6.25
N TRP A 67 -8.99 6.24 -5.83
CA TRP A 67 -7.89 6.71 -6.68
C TRP A 67 -6.83 5.65 -7.03
N SER A 68 -7.05 4.40 -6.64
CA SER A 68 -6.07 3.32 -6.81
C SER A 68 -6.10 2.69 -8.21
N GLY A 69 -4.95 2.20 -8.67
CA GLY A 69 -4.81 1.49 -9.94
C GLY A 69 -5.68 0.25 -10.07
N VAL A 70 -6.02 -0.42 -8.96
CA VAL A 70 -6.95 -1.56 -8.97
C VAL A 70 -8.39 -1.14 -9.27
N VAL A 71 -8.81 0.05 -8.83
CA VAL A 71 -10.14 0.61 -9.12
C VAL A 71 -10.18 1.20 -10.53
N ASP A 72 -9.11 1.85 -10.97
CA ASP A 72 -8.99 2.44 -12.32
C ASP A 72 -10.20 3.33 -12.68
N ALA A 73 -10.62 4.16 -11.70
CA ALA A 73 -11.78 5.02 -11.86
C ALA A 73 -11.57 6.01 -13.01
N ARG A 74 -12.62 6.25 -13.82
CA ARG A 74 -12.55 7.13 -15.00
C ARG A 74 -12.14 8.57 -14.70
N TYR A 75 -12.36 9.02 -13.46
CA TYR A 75 -12.01 10.36 -12.99
C TYR A 75 -10.61 10.43 -12.36
N ALA A 76 -9.99 9.29 -12.05
CA ALA A 76 -8.68 9.25 -11.45
C ALA A 76 -7.62 9.62 -12.50
N ALA A 77 -6.63 10.40 -12.08
CA ALA A 77 -5.52 10.81 -12.92
C ALA A 77 -4.19 10.59 -12.18
N PRO A 78 -3.09 10.28 -12.90
CA PRO A 78 -1.78 10.07 -12.29
C PRO A 78 -1.31 11.34 -11.57
N HIS A 79 -0.65 11.17 -10.42
CA HIS A 79 -0.13 12.31 -9.69
C HIS A 79 1.01 12.99 -10.48
N PRO A 80 0.90 14.28 -10.86
CA PRO A 80 1.84 14.91 -11.82
C PRO A 80 3.31 14.88 -11.41
N ARG A 81 3.59 14.83 -10.10
CA ARG A 81 4.97 14.80 -9.56
C ARG A 81 5.65 13.42 -9.62
N LEU A 82 4.89 12.35 -9.89
CA LEU A 82 5.44 10.99 -9.90
C LEU A 82 5.92 10.54 -11.29
N GLY A 83 5.60 11.28 -12.34
CA GLY A 83 6.00 10.94 -13.71
C GLY A 83 5.32 9.69 -14.29
N THR A 84 4.32 9.15 -13.60
CA THR A 84 3.47 8.04 -14.04
C THR A 84 2.55 8.47 -15.18
N ARG A 85 2.31 7.57 -16.14
CA ARG A 85 1.43 7.80 -17.29
C ARG A 85 0.00 7.35 -17.01
N SER A 86 -0.18 6.43 -16.08
CA SER A 86 -1.47 5.88 -15.67
C SER A 86 -1.55 5.78 -14.14
N VAL A 87 -2.77 5.85 -13.59
CA VAL A 87 -3.03 5.51 -12.17
C VAL A 87 -2.73 4.04 -11.87
N ARG A 88 -2.62 3.21 -12.91
CA ARG A 88 -2.20 1.81 -12.80
C ARG A 88 -0.69 1.64 -12.67
N ASP A 89 0.11 2.65 -12.99
CA ASP A 89 1.56 2.58 -12.78
C ASP A 89 1.85 2.64 -11.28
N ARG A 90 2.44 1.58 -10.73
CA ARG A 90 2.74 1.51 -9.30
C ARG A 90 3.95 2.37 -8.95
N VAL A 91 3.88 3.00 -7.78
CA VAL A 91 5.02 3.71 -7.17
C VAL A 91 5.08 3.31 -5.71
N PHE A 92 6.23 2.80 -5.28
CA PHE A 92 6.44 2.44 -3.88
C PHE A 92 6.74 3.70 -3.07
N ILE A 93 5.82 4.06 -2.18
CA ILE A 93 5.95 5.24 -1.31
C ILE A 93 6.27 4.74 0.10
N SER A 94 7.55 4.80 0.46
CA SER A 94 8.05 4.41 1.77
C SER A 94 9.29 5.23 2.16
N GLY A 95 9.68 5.14 3.42
CA GLY A 95 11.05 5.38 3.84
C GLY A 95 11.99 4.28 3.33
N CYS A 96 13.27 4.36 3.71
CA CYS A 96 14.24 3.35 3.34
C CYS A 96 14.06 2.06 4.14
N LEU A 97 13.93 0.95 3.42
CA LEU A 97 13.70 -0.38 3.95
C LEU A 97 14.66 -1.37 3.29
N THR A 98 15.20 -2.26 4.10
CA THR A 98 16.02 -3.39 3.65
C THR A 98 15.13 -4.53 3.15
N GLU A 99 15.72 -5.46 2.38
CA GLU A 99 15.04 -6.70 1.96
C GLU A 99 14.52 -7.49 3.18
N ALA A 100 15.29 -7.52 4.26
CA ALA A 100 14.93 -8.22 5.50
C ALA A 100 13.72 -7.60 6.22
N GLU A 101 13.55 -6.28 6.15
CA GLU A 101 12.38 -5.59 6.73
C GLU A 101 11.12 -5.76 5.89
N LEU A 102 11.26 -5.95 4.58
CA LEU A 102 10.15 -6.16 3.65
C LEU A 102 9.65 -7.60 3.66
N GLU A 103 10.55 -8.59 3.82
CA GLU A 103 10.23 -10.00 3.65
C GLU A 103 9.03 -10.50 4.49
N PRO A 104 8.89 -10.15 5.78
CA PRO A 104 7.73 -10.58 6.57
C PRO A 104 6.38 -10.13 5.98
N VAL A 105 6.37 -8.94 5.36
CA VAL A 105 5.17 -8.41 4.70
C VAL A 105 4.97 -9.11 3.35
N MET A 106 6.02 -9.34 2.57
CA MET A 106 5.92 -10.09 1.31
C MET A 106 5.37 -11.51 1.52
N GLU A 107 5.85 -12.21 2.54
CA GLU A 107 5.33 -13.51 2.95
C GLU A 107 3.86 -13.45 3.36
N LEU A 108 3.42 -12.39 4.06
CA LEU A 108 2.01 -12.18 4.36
C LEU A 108 1.18 -12.06 3.07
N PHE A 109 1.63 -11.30 2.07
CA PHE A 109 0.93 -11.19 0.79
C PHE A 109 0.89 -12.53 0.04
N ARG A 110 2.02 -13.26 -0.03
CA ARG A 110 2.08 -14.60 -0.64
C ARG A 110 1.10 -15.56 0.04
N ALA A 111 1.07 -15.59 1.37
CA ALA A 111 0.16 -16.44 2.16
C ALA A 111 -1.32 -16.05 1.99
N ARG A 112 -1.63 -14.79 1.64
CA ARG A 112 -2.99 -14.29 1.46
C ARG A 112 -3.44 -14.24 0.00
N ARG A 113 -2.58 -14.57 -0.97
CA ARG A 113 -2.84 -14.49 -2.41
C ARG A 113 -4.20 -15.08 -2.78
N ASP A 114 -4.43 -16.36 -2.48
CA ASP A 114 -5.70 -17.03 -2.84
C ASP A 114 -6.92 -16.40 -2.17
N THR A 115 -6.77 -15.92 -0.94
CA THR A 115 -7.86 -15.23 -0.22
C THR A 115 -8.24 -13.94 -0.95
N VAL A 116 -7.25 -13.15 -1.38
CA VAL A 116 -7.49 -11.90 -2.11
C VAL A 116 -8.15 -12.16 -3.47
N TYR A 117 -7.69 -13.18 -4.19
CA TYR A 117 -8.26 -13.55 -5.50
C TYR A 117 -9.70 -14.04 -5.34
N ALA A 118 -9.97 -14.82 -4.30
CA ALA A 118 -11.32 -15.31 -3.99
C ALA A 118 -12.29 -14.16 -3.73
N LEU A 119 -11.88 -13.09 -3.03
CA LEU A 119 -12.74 -11.92 -2.78
C LEU A 119 -13.29 -11.32 -4.08
N TYR A 120 -12.45 -11.14 -5.10
CA TYR A 120 -12.88 -10.58 -6.39
C TYR A 120 -13.70 -11.56 -7.23
N ARG A 121 -13.30 -12.84 -7.24
CA ARG A 121 -14.05 -13.89 -7.97
C ARG A 121 -15.46 -14.10 -7.42
N GLN A 122 -15.67 -13.85 -6.14
CA GLN A 122 -16.93 -14.10 -5.44
C GLN A 122 -17.75 -12.84 -5.19
N GLN A 123 -17.22 -11.66 -5.51
CA GLN A 123 -17.94 -10.41 -5.27
C GLN A 123 -19.13 -10.27 -6.23
N ALA A 124 -20.32 -10.23 -5.64
CA ALA A 124 -21.54 -9.99 -6.40
C ALA A 124 -21.57 -8.56 -6.95
N GLY A 125 -22.00 -8.41 -8.19
CA GLY A 125 -22.14 -7.10 -8.85
C GLY A 125 -20.90 -6.59 -9.58
N LEU A 126 -19.76 -7.31 -9.55
CA LEU A 126 -18.65 -7.01 -10.44
C LEU A 126 -18.85 -7.63 -11.83
N GLU A 127 -18.56 -6.86 -12.87
CA GLU A 127 -18.52 -7.37 -14.23
C GLU A 127 -17.35 -8.34 -14.41
N ALA A 128 -17.54 -9.41 -15.18
CA ALA A 128 -16.51 -10.42 -15.41
C ALA A 128 -15.19 -9.82 -15.94
N LYS A 129 -15.29 -8.82 -16.83
CA LYS A 129 -14.12 -8.10 -17.36
C LYS A 129 -13.39 -7.29 -16.30
N THR A 130 -14.11 -6.71 -15.34
CA THR A 130 -13.49 -6.00 -14.21
C THR A 130 -12.74 -7.00 -13.33
N VAL A 131 -13.36 -8.14 -13.02
CA VAL A 131 -12.70 -9.21 -12.26
C VAL A 131 -11.41 -9.67 -12.95
N GLU A 132 -11.48 -10.00 -14.24
CA GLU A 132 -10.32 -10.40 -15.04
C GLU A 132 -9.19 -9.36 -14.99
N ARG A 133 -9.48 -8.10 -15.32
CA ARG A 133 -8.50 -7.00 -15.30
C ARG A 133 -7.90 -6.72 -13.93
N THR A 134 -8.66 -6.95 -12.85
CA THR A 134 -8.15 -6.81 -11.49
C THR A 134 -7.23 -7.97 -11.12
N LEU A 135 -7.59 -9.20 -11.47
CA LEU A 135 -6.74 -10.36 -11.19
C LEU A 135 -5.42 -10.29 -11.97
N GLU A 136 -5.45 -9.89 -13.24
CA GLU A 136 -4.23 -9.61 -14.03
C GLU A 136 -3.36 -8.54 -13.34
N TYR A 137 -3.99 -7.48 -12.82
CA TYR A 137 -3.25 -6.45 -12.09
C TYR A 137 -2.57 -7.00 -10.83
N PHE A 138 -3.22 -7.92 -10.11
CA PHE A 138 -2.62 -8.58 -8.96
C PHE A 138 -1.53 -9.57 -9.36
N ASP A 139 -1.68 -10.29 -10.47
CA ASP A 139 -0.64 -11.15 -11.01
C ASP A 139 0.66 -10.36 -11.25
N ASP A 140 0.59 -9.19 -11.86
CA ASP A 140 1.76 -8.30 -12.05
C ASP A 140 2.48 -7.97 -10.72
N PHE A 141 1.73 -7.75 -9.64
CA PHE A 141 2.31 -7.52 -8.32
C PHE A 141 3.01 -8.77 -7.78
N PHE A 142 2.36 -9.93 -7.87
CA PHE A 142 2.94 -11.17 -7.38
C PHE A 142 4.19 -11.57 -8.19
N GLU A 143 4.17 -11.38 -9.51
CA GLU A 143 5.37 -11.53 -10.35
C GLU A 143 6.50 -10.60 -9.93
N THR A 144 6.18 -9.35 -9.55
CA THR A 144 7.17 -8.37 -9.08
C THR A 144 7.83 -8.79 -7.77
N ILE A 145 7.07 -9.27 -6.79
CA ILE A 145 7.62 -9.67 -5.47
C ILE A 145 8.28 -11.05 -5.49
N ASP A 146 8.01 -11.88 -6.51
CA ASP A 146 8.61 -13.20 -6.67
C ASP A 146 9.86 -13.17 -7.59
N ASP A 147 10.07 -12.11 -8.38
CA ASP A 147 11.30 -11.88 -9.15
C ASP A 147 12.32 -11.01 -8.37
N PRO A 148 13.48 -11.54 -7.95
CA PRO A 148 14.45 -10.79 -7.14
C PRO A 148 14.95 -9.49 -7.79
N LYS A 149 15.04 -9.45 -9.13
CA LYS A 149 15.50 -8.24 -9.84
C LYS A 149 14.46 -7.14 -9.79
N SER A 150 13.20 -7.48 -10.05
CA SER A 150 12.08 -6.55 -10.00
C SER A 150 11.81 -6.12 -8.57
N PHE A 151 11.79 -7.05 -7.62
CA PHE A 151 11.68 -6.74 -6.20
C PHE A 151 12.69 -5.66 -5.76
N LYS A 152 13.98 -5.87 -5.99
CA LYS A 152 15.01 -4.88 -5.62
C LYS A 152 14.84 -3.55 -6.34
N ARG A 153 14.44 -3.58 -7.62
CA ARG A 153 14.22 -2.37 -8.41
C ARG A 153 13.06 -1.53 -7.87
N GLU A 154 11.97 -2.17 -7.46
CA GLU A 154 10.75 -1.48 -7.05
C GLU A 154 10.76 -1.07 -5.57
N PHE A 155 11.36 -1.87 -4.69
CA PHE A 155 11.22 -1.69 -3.24
C PHE A 155 12.49 -1.21 -2.51
N VAL A 156 13.67 -1.45 -3.06
CA VAL A 156 14.96 -1.20 -2.35
C VAL A 156 15.80 -0.15 -3.06
N ARG A 157 15.70 -0.05 -4.38
CA ARG A 157 16.48 0.88 -5.19
C ARG A 157 16.03 2.32 -4.93
N GLY A 158 16.99 3.22 -4.75
CA GLY A 158 16.73 4.66 -4.56
C GLY A 158 16.94 5.14 -3.12
N CYS A 159 17.18 4.22 -2.20
CA CYS A 159 17.70 4.56 -0.88
C CYS A 159 19.21 4.82 -0.96
N PRO A 160 19.70 5.95 -0.42
CA PRO A 160 21.12 6.10 -0.19
C PRO A 160 21.58 4.93 0.69
N ALA A 161 22.69 4.28 0.34
CA ALA A 161 23.34 3.41 1.30
C ALA A 161 23.72 4.25 2.51
N ASP A 162 23.44 3.76 3.71
CA ASP A 162 23.90 4.39 4.94
C ASP A 162 25.43 4.58 4.83
N GLU A 163 25.90 5.84 4.81
CA GLU A 163 27.31 6.21 4.99
C GLU A 163 27.68 6.21 6.48
#